data_AF-A0A9Q0UED0-F1
#
_entry.id   AF-A0A9Q0UED0-F1
#
_cell.length_a   1.000
_cell.length_b   1.000
_cell.length_c   1.000
_cell.angle_alpha   90.00
_cell.angle_beta   90.00
_cell.angle_gamma   90.00
#
_symmetry.space_group_name_H-M   'P 1'
#
loop_
_entity.id
_entity.type
_entity.pdbx_description
1 polymer ?
#
loop_
_entity_poly.entity_id
_entity_poly.type
_entity_poly.pdbx_seq_one_letter_code
_entity_poly.pdbx_strand_id
1 'polypeptide(L)'
;MRIFHSAASLSIISYCAVSIPFVACLSYQDHVEDRKFNHKADQQLSPKMVSDINLHGVLLWASMGFLMPLGVIAVRMSHREEGGRRKALIYLHFVLQILSVLLATTGAILSIKSFENSFYNNHQRIGLGLYGAIWVQAVAGFLRPHR
;
A
#
# COMPACT_ATOMS: atom_id res chain seq x y z
N MET A 1 -27.13 -7.73 -18.95
CA MET A 1 -26.75 -8.62 -17.83
C MET A 1 -25.29 -9.15 -17.86
N ARG A 2 -24.35 -8.64 -18.67
CA ARG A 2 -22.91 -9.05 -18.60
C ARG A 2 -22.00 -8.12 -17.80
N ILE A 3 -22.42 -6.87 -17.57
CA ILE A 3 -21.59 -5.83 -16.92
C ILE A 3 -21.54 -6.01 -15.39
N PHE A 4 -22.62 -6.50 -14.78
CA PHE A 4 -22.69 -6.74 -13.33
C PHE A 4 -21.78 -7.89 -12.86
N HIS A 5 -21.57 -8.93 -13.68
CA HIS A 5 -20.63 -10.00 -13.36
C HIS A 5 -19.17 -9.52 -13.31
N SER A 6 -18.79 -8.57 -14.18
CA SER A 6 -17.44 -8.03 -14.24
C SER A 6 -17.12 -7.07 -13.08
N ALA A 7 -18.12 -6.36 -12.55
CA ALA A 7 -17.94 -5.50 -11.38
C ALA A 7 -17.85 -6.33 -10.08
N ALA A 8 -18.65 -7.40 -9.98
CA ALA A 8 -18.58 -8.36 -8.88
C ALA A 8 -17.24 -9.10 -8.84
N SER A 9 -16.70 -9.51 -10.00
CA SER A 9 -15.40 -10.20 -10.08
C SER A 9 -14.23 -9.32 -9.63
N LEU A 10 -14.24 -8.02 -9.99
CA LEU A 10 -13.21 -7.07 -9.54
C LEU A 10 -13.30 -6.77 -8.04
N SER A 11 -14.51 -6.72 -7.48
CA SER A 11 -14.71 -6.56 -6.03
C SER A 11 -14.25 -7.79 -5.25
N ILE A 12 -14.45 -9.00 -5.80
CA ILE A 12 -13.96 -10.26 -5.21
C ILE A 12 -12.43 -10.33 -5.29
N ILE A 13 -11.83 -9.96 -6.43
CA ILE A 13 -10.37 -9.91 -6.59
C ILE A 13 -9.75 -8.87 -5.64
N SER A 14 -10.39 -7.71 -5.47
CA SER A 14 -9.98 -6.68 -4.50
C SER A 14 -10.11 -7.16 -3.05
N TYR A 15 -11.14 -7.94 -2.72
CA TYR A 15 -11.31 -8.52 -1.39
C TYR A 15 -10.26 -9.61 -1.13
N CYS A 16 -10.03 -10.50 -2.09
CA CYS A 16 -9.00 -11.52 -2.01
C CYS A 16 -7.59 -10.92 -1.89
N ALA A 17 -7.26 -9.86 -2.66
CA ALA A 17 -5.96 -9.19 -2.57
C ALA A 17 -5.71 -8.51 -1.22
N VAL A 18 -6.77 -8.06 -0.53
CA VAL A 18 -6.70 -7.47 0.82
C VAL A 18 -6.68 -8.55 1.92
N SER A 19 -7.33 -9.69 1.69
CA SER A 19 -7.39 -10.80 2.67
C SER A 19 -6.20 -11.75 2.62
N ILE A 20 -5.54 -11.93 1.48
CA ILE A 20 -4.37 -12.84 1.33
C ILE A 20 -3.19 -12.45 2.25
N PRO A 21 -2.82 -11.16 2.42
CA PRO A 21 -1.80 -10.77 3.40
C PRO A 21 -2.20 -11.06 4.85
N PHE A 22 -3.51 -11.02 5.14
CA PHE A 22 -4.03 -11.21 6.50
C PHE A 22 -4.04 -12.69 6.91
N VAL A 23 -4.38 -13.60 5.98
CA VAL A 23 -4.38 -15.06 6.24
C VAL A 23 -2.97 -15.65 6.29
N ALA A 24 -2.04 -15.14 5.48
CA ALA A 24 -0.64 -15.57 5.53
C ALA A 24 0.07 -15.23 6.86
N CYS A 25 -0.44 -14.23 7.59
CA CYS A 25 0.11 -13.81 8.88
C CYS A 25 -0.34 -14.71 10.05
N LEU A 26 -1.52 -15.34 9.95
CA LEU A 26 -2.07 -16.21 11.00
C LEU A 26 -1.52 -17.65 10.97
N SER A 27 -0.90 -18.08 9.86
CA SER A 27 -0.49 -19.48 9.66
C SER A 27 1.00 -19.76 9.89
N TYR A 28 1.85 -18.75 10.11
CA TYR A 28 3.27 -18.99 10.37
C TYR A 28 3.57 -18.97 11.86
N GLN A 29 3.10 -20.00 12.54
CA GLN A 29 3.72 -20.46 13.76
C GLN A 29 4.83 -21.41 13.34
N ASP A 30 6.09 -20.99 13.49
CA ASP A 30 7.19 -21.93 13.45
C ASP A 30 8.18 -21.69 14.58
N HIS A 31 8.39 -22.78 15.31
CA HIS A 31 9.36 -22.96 16.38
C HIS A 31 10.76 -22.93 15.77
N VAL A 32 11.66 -22.08 16.28
CA VAL A 32 13.09 -22.41 16.26
C VAL A 32 13.70 -22.04 17.61
N GLU A 33 14.37 -23.04 18.14
CA GLU A 33 14.92 -23.18 19.46
C GLU A 33 15.93 -22.10 19.87
N ASP A 34 15.83 -21.76 21.14
CA ASP A 34 16.90 -21.52 22.10
C ASP A 34 18.34 -21.64 21.55
N ARG A 35 18.88 -20.54 21.03
CA ARG A 35 20.33 -20.30 21.03
C ARG A 35 20.66 -18.99 21.72
N LYS A 36 20.74 -19.07 23.06
CA LYS A 36 21.66 -18.25 23.87
C LYS A 36 23.07 -18.34 23.29
N PHE A 37 23.53 -17.31 22.59
CA PHE A 37 24.93 -16.90 22.61
C PHE A 37 25.04 -15.41 22.28
N ASN A 38 25.31 -14.62 23.32
CA ASN A 38 26.05 -13.35 23.28
C ASN A 38 25.81 -12.40 22.09
N HIS A 39 24.67 -11.71 22.08
CA HIS A 39 24.58 -10.41 21.38
C HIS A 39 23.96 -9.33 22.25
N LYS A 40 24.44 -9.22 23.49
CA LYS A 40 24.29 -8.01 24.31
C LYS A 40 25.37 -7.00 23.88
N ALA A 41 25.19 -6.44 22.69
CA ALA A 41 25.69 -5.12 22.35
C ALA A 41 24.49 -4.42 21.74
N ASP A 42 23.80 -3.65 22.56
CA ASP A 42 22.67 -2.80 22.20
C ASP A 42 22.95 -2.15 20.85
N GLN A 43 22.25 -2.58 19.80
CA GLN A 43 22.12 -1.79 18.57
C GLN A 43 21.27 -0.58 18.93
N GLN A 44 21.87 0.38 19.63
CA GLN A 44 21.24 1.64 19.95
C GLN A 44 20.99 2.33 18.60
N LEU A 45 19.74 2.28 18.13
CA LEU A 45 19.35 2.90 16.87
C LEU A 45 19.74 4.37 16.94
N SER A 46 20.55 4.83 15.99
CA SER A 46 20.91 6.26 15.91
C SER A 46 19.62 7.09 15.89
N PRO A 47 19.54 8.24 16.59
CA PRO A 47 18.36 9.10 16.59
C PRO A 47 17.86 9.45 15.18
N LYS A 48 18.79 9.56 14.22
CA LYS A 48 18.48 9.76 12.80
C LYS A 48 17.69 8.58 12.21
N MET A 49 18.12 7.35 12.48
CA MET A 49 17.44 6.16 11.99
C MET A 49 16.04 6.02 12.61
N VAL A 50 15.86 6.34 13.89
CA VAL A 50 14.53 6.35 14.53
C VAL A 50 13.62 7.38 13.86
N SER A 51 14.14 8.57 13.57
CA SER A 51 13.40 9.60 12.82
C SER A 51 13.03 9.15 11.42
N ASP A 52 13.94 8.52 10.68
CA ASP A 52 13.70 8.00 9.33
C ASP A 52 12.63 6.89 9.35
N ILE A 53 12.64 6.00 10.35
CA ILE A 53 11.60 4.97 10.55
C ILE A 53 10.24 5.62 10.80
N ASN A 54 10.17 6.61 11.69
CA ASN A 54 8.93 7.32 11.99
C ASN A 54 8.39 8.05 10.76
N LEU A 55 9.25 8.75 10.02
CA LEU A 55 8.87 9.46 8.80
C LEU A 55 8.40 8.49 7.71
N HIS A 56 9.10 7.37 7.51
CA HIS A 56 8.69 6.30 6.60
C HIS A 56 7.28 5.80 6.95
N GLY A 57 7.03 5.51 8.22
CA GLY A 57 5.72 5.08 8.71
C GLY A 57 4.62 6.11 8.46
N VAL A 58 4.86 7.39 8.79
CA VAL A 58 3.90 8.48 8.58
C VAL A 58 3.61 8.69 7.09
N LEU A 59 4.62 8.65 6.23
CA LEU A 59 4.46 8.77 4.77
C LEU A 59 3.58 7.64 4.22
N LEU A 60 3.86 6.39 4.62
CA LEU A 60 3.07 5.24 4.16
C LEU A 60 1.66 5.22 4.75
N TRP A 61 1.48 5.64 6.00
CA TRP A 61 0.16 5.78 6.61
C TRP A 61 -0.68 6.85 5.90
N ALA A 62 -0.12 8.03 5.65
CA ALA A 62 -0.81 9.09 4.92
C ALA A 62 -1.16 8.63 3.49
N SER A 63 -0.25 7.93 2.82
CA SER A 63 -0.46 7.38 1.48
C SER A 63 -1.54 6.29 1.42
N MET A 64 -1.26 5.14 2.03
CA MET A 64 -2.03 3.89 1.87
C MET A 64 -3.12 3.75 2.91
N GLY A 65 -2.92 4.32 4.11
CA GLY A 65 -3.91 4.32 5.17
C GLY A 65 -5.00 5.38 5.00
N PHE A 66 -4.70 6.48 4.29
CA PHE A 66 -5.63 7.61 4.18
C PHE A 66 -5.97 8.04 2.74
N LEU A 67 -5.00 8.54 1.97
CA LEU A 67 -5.28 9.14 0.65
C LEU A 67 -5.85 8.14 -0.35
N MET A 68 -5.25 6.94 -0.47
CA MET A 68 -5.74 5.91 -1.39
C MET A 68 -7.16 5.44 -1.04
N PRO A 69 -7.48 5.08 0.22
CA PRO A 69 -8.86 4.79 0.63
C PRO A 69 -9.83 5.92 0.32
N LEU A 70 -9.45 7.18 0.58
CA LEU A 70 -10.30 8.33 0.29
C LEU A 70 -10.56 8.48 -1.22
N GLY A 71 -9.56 8.26 -2.05
CA GLY A 71 -9.70 8.22 -3.51
C GLY A 71 -10.67 7.13 -3.97
N VAL A 72 -10.61 5.93 -3.37
CA VAL A 72 -11.55 4.84 -3.66
C VAL A 72 -12.98 5.20 -3.25
N ILE A 73 -13.16 5.85 -2.10
CA ILE A 73 -14.48 6.33 -1.66
C ILE A 73 -15.03 7.38 -2.64
N ALA A 74 -14.20 8.32 -3.10
CA ALA A 74 -14.61 9.36 -4.04
C ALA A 74 -15.15 8.77 -5.36
N VAL A 75 -14.45 7.81 -5.96
CA VAL A 75 -14.93 7.17 -7.20
C VAL A 75 -16.18 6.33 -6.96
N ARG A 76 -16.31 5.66 -5.80
CA ARG A 76 -17.53 4.93 -5.43
C ARG A 76 -18.73 5.86 -5.27
N MET A 77 -18.54 7.00 -4.61
CA MET A 77 -19.59 8.03 -4.48
C MET A 77 -19.96 8.61 -5.85
N SER A 78 -19.01 8.74 -6.78
CA SER A 78 -19.27 9.28 -8.12
C SER A 78 -20.32 8.50 -8.91
N HIS A 79 -20.51 7.20 -8.63
CA HIS A 79 -21.51 6.37 -9.30
C HIS A 79 -22.95 6.78 -8.94
N ARG A 80 -23.15 7.43 -7.79
CA ARG A 80 -24.47 7.92 -7.36
C ARG A 80 -24.80 9.28 -7.95
N GLU A 81 -23.90 9.81 -8.79
CA GLU A 81 -23.92 11.19 -9.23
C GLU A 81 -23.92 11.35 -10.73
N GLU A 82 -24.43 12.51 -11.16
CA GLU A 82 -24.56 12.87 -12.57
C GLU A 82 -23.93 14.24 -12.84
N GLY A 83 -23.69 14.53 -14.12
CA GLY A 83 -23.19 15.83 -14.57
C GLY A 83 -21.83 16.23 -13.99
N GLY A 84 -21.73 17.49 -13.57
CA GLY A 84 -20.48 18.08 -13.09
C GLY A 84 -19.95 17.47 -11.79
N ARG A 85 -20.83 17.05 -10.88
CA ARG A 85 -20.43 16.48 -9.58
C ARG A 85 -19.76 15.12 -9.73
N ARG A 86 -20.25 14.28 -10.65
CA ARG A 86 -19.57 13.03 -11.02
C ARG A 86 -18.16 13.28 -11.56
N LYS A 87 -17.99 14.27 -12.46
CA LYS A 87 -16.68 14.64 -13.01
C LYS A 87 -15.72 15.11 -11.92
N ALA A 88 -16.20 15.96 -11.00
CA ALA A 88 -15.39 16.45 -9.88
C ALA A 88 -14.92 15.31 -8.96
N LEU A 89 -15.78 14.35 -8.62
CA LEU A 89 -15.40 13.20 -7.79
C LEU A 89 -14.40 12.26 -8.49
N ILE A 90 -14.50 12.09 -9.82
CA ILE A 90 -13.53 11.33 -10.60
C ILE A 90 -12.17 12.06 -10.64
N TYR A 91 -12.17 13.38 -10.81
CA TYR A 91 -10.94 14.17 -10.75
C TYR A 91 -10.29 14.12 -9.36
N LEU A 92 -11.10 14.22 -8.31
CA LEU A 92 -10.65 14.06 -6.92
C LEU A 92 -10.02 12.68 -6.70
N HIS A 93 -10.66 11.60 -7.18
CA HIS A 93 -10.09 10.25 -7.14
C HIS A 93 -8.69 10.22 -7.77
N PHE A 94 -8.56 10.75 -8.98
CA PHE A 94 -7.29 10.75 -9.72
C PHE A 94 -6.18 11.51 -8.98
N VAL A 95 -6.47 12.72 -8.48
CA VAL A 95 -5.50 13.53 -7.73
C VAL A 95 -5.07 12.82 -6.45
N LEU A 96 -6.01 12.31 -5.66
CA LEU A 96 -5.71 11.57 -4.42
C LEU A 96 -4.86 10.32 -4.71
N GLN A 97 -5.15 9.63 -5.81
CA GLN A 97 -4.40 8.44 -6.20
C GLN A 97 -2.96 8.76 -6.62
N ILE A 98 -2.73 9.84 -7.37
CA ILE A 98 -1.38 10.31 -7.71
C ILE A 98 -0.61 10.72 -6.45
N LEU A 99 -1.22 11.52 -5.56
CA LEU A 99 -0.56 11.95 -4.33
C LEU A 99 -0.19 10.75 -3.44
N SER A 100 -1.07 9.74 -3.36
CA SER A 100 -0.77 8.50 -2.65
C SER A 100 0.45 7.77 -3.25
N VAL A 101 0.51 7.60 -4.57
CA VAL A 101 1.65 6.93 -5.24
C VAL A 101 2.96 7.70 -5.01
N LEU A 102 2.93 9.03 -5.05
CA LEU A 102 4.10 9.87 -4.78
C LEU A 102 4.59 9.71 -3.34
N LEU A 103 3.69 9.76 -2.35
CA LEU A 103 4.07 9.54 -0.95
C LEU A 103 4.59 8.11 -0.70
N ALA A 104 3.97 7.10 -1.29
CA ALA A 104 4.43 5.71 -1.20
C ALA A 104 5.85 5.55 -1.80
N THR A 105 6.11 6.22 -2.92
CA THR A 105 7.42 6.25 -3.57
C THR A 105 8.47 6.92 -2.69
N THR A 106 8.15 8.08 -2.11
CA THR A 106 9.04 8.75 -1.16
C THR A 106 9.33 7.89 0.06
N GLY A 107 8.31 7.24 0.63
CA GLY A 107 8.47 6.29 1.74
C GLY A 107 9.37 5.10 1.38
N ALA A 108 9.19 4.53 0.18
CA ALA A 108 10.02 3.43 -0.31
C ALA A 108 11.48 3.87 -0.52
N ILE A 109 11.71 5.03 -1.14
CA ILE A 109 13.06 5.59 -1.32
C ILE A 109 13.73 5.84 0.03
N LEU A 110 13.01 6.40 1.01
CA LEU A 110 13.53 6.61 2.35
C LEU A 110 13.95 5.28 3.00
N SER A 111 13.12 4.25 2.88
CA SER A 111 13.44 2.91 3.39
C SER A 111 14.68 2.31 2.74
N ILE A 112 14.79 2.39 1.40
CA ILE A 112 15.93 1.86 0.64
C ILE A 112 17.24 2.58 0.99
N LYS A 113 17.18 3.91 1.20
CA LYS A 113 18.39 4.73 1.44
C LYS A 113 18.81 4.77 2.90
N SER A 114 17.88 4.63 3.84
CA SER A 114 18.15 4.81 5.27
C SER A 114 18.24 3.51 6.06
N PHE A 115 17.72 2.39 5.55
CA PHE A 115 17.68 1.12 6.28
C PHE A 115 18.46 0.00 5.57
N GLU A 116 18.95 -0.95 6.36
CA GLU A 116 19.54 -2.20 5.86
C GLU A 116 18.45 -3.11 5.29
N ASN A 117 18.39 -3.22 3.96
CA ASN A 117 17.37 -3.99 3.25
C ASN A 117 17.91 -5.33 2.76
N SER A 118 17.91 -6.33 3.64
CA SER A 118 18.23 -7.72 3.28
C SER A 118 17.03 -8.50 2.73
N PHE A 119 15.81 -7.94 2.84
CA PHE A 119 14.54 -8.55 2.40
C PHE A 119 14.26 -9.95 2.98
N TYR A 120 14.91 -10.31 4.08
CA TYR A 120 14.65 -11.56 4.79
C TYR A 120 13.39 -11.48 5.66
N ASN A 121 13.05 -10.28 6.14
CA ASN A 121 11.87 -10.09 6.97
C ASN A 121 10.58 -9.93 6.15
N ASN A 122 9.47 -10.42 6.70
CA ASN A 122 8.17 -10.39 6.03
C ASN A 122 7.68 -8.96 5.79
N HIS A 123 8.00 -8.00 6.67
CA HIS A 123 7.61 -6.61 6.50
C HIS A 123 8.18 -5.99 5.21
N GLN A 124 9.48 -6.17 4.95
CA GLN A 124 10.18 -5.71 3.74
C GLN A 124 9.65 -6.39 2.49
N ARG A 125 9.42 -7.71 2.54
CA ARG A 125 8.89 -8.48 1.40
C ARG A 125 7.46 -8.04 1.03
N ILE A 126 6.60 -7.91 2.04
CA ILE A 126 5.23 -7.41 1.86
C ILE A 126 5.26 -5.96 1.38
N GLY A 127 6.09 -5.11 1.99
CA GLY A 127 6.24 -3.72 1.60
C GLY A 127 6.67 -3.55 0.14
N LEU A 128 7.65 -4.33 -0.31
CA LEU A 128 8.09 -4.35 -1.71
C LEU A 128 6.99 -4.85 -2.65
N GLY A 129 6.29 -5.92 -2.29
CA GLY A 129 5.16 -6.43 -3.05
C GLY A 129 4.03 -5.41 -3.18
N LEU A 130 3.67 -4.74 -2.08
CA LEU A 130 2.68 -3.67 -2.06
C LEU A 130 3.12 -2.48 -2.93
N TYR A 131 4.39 -2.07 -2.84
CA TYR A 131 4.92 -1.01 -3.68
C TYR A 131 4.81 -1.33 -5.17
N GLY A 132 5.15 -2.55 -5.57
CA GLY A 132 4.94 -3.03 -6.93
C GLY A 132 3.47 -2.99 -7.36
N ALA A 133 2.56 -3.47 -6.50
CA ALA A 133 1.13 -3.46 -6.77
C ALA A 133 0.56 -2.04 -6.95
N ILE A 134 1.00 -1.07 -6.14
CA ILE A 134 0.61 0.34 -6.25
C ILE A 134 1.00 0.90 -7.63
N TRP A 135 2.21 0.61 -8.10
CA TRP A 135 2.67 1.06 -9.42
C TRP A 135 1.92 0.37 -10.57
N VAL A 136 1.65 -0.93 -10.46
CA VAL A 136 0.82 -1.65 -11.44
C VAL A 136 -0.56 -1.02 -11.52
N GLN A 137 -1.19 -0.73 -10.37
CA GLN A 137 -2.50 -0.06 -10.33
C GLN A 137 -2.43 1.34 -10.96
N ALA A 138 -1.39 2.12 -10.69
CA ALA A 138 -1.20 3.45 -11.27
C ALA A 138 -1.06 3.39 -12.80
N VAL A 139 -0.16 2.54 -13.31
CA VAL A 139 0.07 2.36 -14.74
C VAL A 139 -1.20 1.87 -15.44
N ALA A 140 -1.89 0.87 -14.88
CA ALA A 140 -3.16 0.39 -15.42
C ALA A 140 -4.23 1.49 -15.46
N GLY A 141 -4.25 2.39 -14.47
CA GLY A 141 -5.12 3.56 -14.44
C GLY A 141 -4.85 4.53 -15.59
N PHE A 142 -3.58 4.80 -15.89
CA PHE A 142 -3.17 5.67 -17.00
C PHE A 142 -3.41 5.04 -18.38
N LEU A 143 -3.22 3.73 -18.50
CA LEU A 143 -3.47 2.99 -19.74
C LEU A 143 -4.96 2.71 -20.00
N ARG A 144 -5.84 3.08 -19.06
CA ARG A 144 -7.27 2.82 -19.18
C ARG A 144 -7.85 3.62 -20.36
N PRO A 145 -8.47 2.96 -21.36
CA PRO A 145 -9.06 3.64 -22.49
C PRO A 145 -10.15 4.64 -22.05
N HIS A 146 -10.21 5.77 -22.74
CA HIS A 146 -11.30 6.73 -22.58
C HIS A 146 -12.63 6.06 -22.99
N ARG A 147 -13.67 6.20 -22.16
CA ARG A 147 -15.01 5.64 -22.40
C ARG A 147 -16.04 6.74 -22.30
#